data_AF-A0AAU6PIG3-F1
#
_entry.id   AF-A0AAU6PIG3-F1
#
_cell.length_a   1.000
_cell.length_b   1.000
_cell.length_c   1.000
_cell.angle_alpha   90.00
_cell.angle_beta   90.00
_cell.angle_gamma   90.00
#
_symmetry.space_group_name_H-M   'P 1'
#
loop_
_entity.id
_entity.type
_entity.pdbx_description
1 polymer ?
#
loop_
_entity_poly.entity_id
_entity_poly.type
_entity_poly.pdbx_seq_one_letter_code
_entity_poly.pdbx_strand_id
1 'polypeptide(L)'
;MEEYDRLEEIHNKIIMDTALSGELEEFLHLIVKSGNEAEMLSYMRVLGFFSIEEIVQHLTQEKKNEGISTGLAIAGGAILLAALLSK
;
A
#
# COMPACT_ATOMS: atom_id res chain seq x y z
N MET A 1 -10.93 13.03 4.07
CA MET A 1 -11.98 11.99 4.06
C MET A 1 -11.93 11.26 2.72
N GLU A 2 -12.11 11.95 1.60
CA GLU A 2 -12.03 11.36 0.25
C GLU A 2 -10.75 10.55 -0.04
N GLU A 3 -9.58 11.01 0.45
CA GLU A 3 -8.32 10.28 0.26
C GLU A 3 -8.25 8.94 1.01
N TYR A 4 -8.86 8.87 2.21
CA TYR A 4 -8.92 7.63 2.98
C TYR A 4 -9.96 6.67 2.40
N ASP A 5 -11.07 7.19 1.87
CA ASP A 5 -12.08 6.37 1.20
C ASP A 5 -11.51 5.72 -0.07
N ARG A 6 -10.70 6.47 -0.85
CA ARG A 6 -9.99 5.94 -2.02
C ARG A 6 -8.91 4.93 -1.62
N LEU A 7 -8.17 5.21 -0.55
CA LEU A 7 -7.16 4.29 -0.03
C LEU A 7 -7.80 2.97 0.44
N GLU A 8 -8.96 3.02 1.08
CA GLU A 8 -9.76 1.85 1.47
C GLU A 8 -10.30 1.09 0.25
N GLU A 9 -10.79 1.79 -0.78
CA GLU A 9 -11.25 1.15 -2.02
C GLU A 9 -10.13 0.33 -2.67
N ILE A 10 -8.94 0.92 -2.83
CA ILE A 10 -7.81 0.22 -3.44
C ILE A 10 -7.32 -0.90 -2.52
N HIS A 11 -7.25 -0.68 -1.22
CA HIS A 11 -6.89 -1.72 -0.24
C HIS A 11 -7.77 -2.97 -0.35
N ASN A 12 -9.09 -2.78 -0.49
CA ASN A 12 -10.01 -3.89 -0.73
C ASN A 12 -9.71 -4.65 -2.03
N LYS A 13 -9.35 -3.95 -3.10
CA LYS A 13 -8.92 -4.59 -4.37
C LYS A 13 -7.61 -5.36 -4.21
N ILE A 14 -6.67 -4.88 -3.38
CA ILE A 14 -5.43 -5.60 -3.05
C ILE A 14 -5.77 -6.92 -2.35
N ILE A 15 -6.64 -6.87 -1.33
CA ILE A 15 -7.10 -8.07 -0.60
C ILE A 15 -7.78 -9.08 -1.55
N MET A 16 -8.56 -8.58 -2.51
CA MET A 16 -9.29 -9.42 -3.47
C MET A 16 -8.43 -9.87 -4.67
N ASP A 17 -7.14 -9.53 -4.74
CA ASP A 17 -6.25 -9.77 -5.89
C ASP A 17 -6.81 -9.22 -7.23
N THR A 18 -7.54 -8.10 -7.17
CA THR A 18 -8.14 -7.43 -8.34
C THR A 18 -7.53 -6.07 -8.64
N ALA A 19 -6.61 -5.59 -7.80
CA ALA A 19 -5.94 -4.30 -8.01
C ALA A 19 -5.05 -4.31 -9.26
N LEU A 20 -5.20 -3.28 -10.09
CA LEU A 20 -4.33 -3.04 -11.24
C LEU A 20 -3.03 -2.36 -10.81
N SER A 21 -1.96 -2.50 -11.60
CA SER A 21 -0.64 -1.92 -11.29
C SER A 21 -0.71 -0.40 -11.04
N GLY A 22 -1.51 0.33 -11.83
CA GLY A 22 -1.71 1.77 -11.62
C GLY A 22 -2.46 2.10 -10.32
N GLU A 23 -3.34 1.21 -9.85
CA GLU A 23 -4.02 1.39 -8.56
C GLU A 23 -3.06 1.11 -7.40
N LEU A 24 -2.15 0.13 -7.54
CA LEU A 24 -1.11 -0.12 -6.52
C LEU A 24 -0.14 1.06 -6.39
N GLU A 25 0.21 1.70 -7.51
CA GLU A 25 1.01 2.93 -7.50
C GLU A 25 0.24 4.09 -6.86
N GLU A 26 -1.04 4.28 -7.22
CA GLU A 26 -1.92 5.27 -6.60
C GLU A 26 -2.03 5.05 -5.08
N PHE A 27 -2.17 3.79 -4.65
CA PHE A 27 -2.22 3.42 -3.25
C PHE A 27 -0.97 3.87 -2.48
N LEU A 28 0.21 3.59 -3.02
CA LEU A 28 1.47 4.02 -2.43
C LEU A 28 1.60 5.56 -2.38
N HIS A 29 1.16 6.26 -3.42
CA HIS A 29 1.13 7.72 -3.41
C HIS A 29 0.18 8.30 -2.34
N LEU A 30 -1.00 7.70 -2.14
CA LEU A 30 -1.95 8.11 -1.10
C LEU A 30 -1.37 7.89 0.31
N ILE A 31 -0.63 6.80 0.50
CA ILE A 31 0.08 6.49 1.75
C ILE A 31 1.16 7.55 2.05
N VAL A 32 1.95 7.93 1.05
CA VAL A 32 2.95 9.00 1.21
C VAL A 32 2.28 10.34 1.50
N LYS A 33 1.24 10.68 0.74
CA LYS A 33 0.49 11.94 0.89
C LYS A 33 -0.15 12.08 2.27
N SER A 34 -0.60 10.97 2.86
CA SER A 34 -1.19 10.94 4.20
C SER A 34 -0.16 10.95 5.34
N GLY A 35 1.14 11.01 5.03
CA GLY A 35 2.22 11.03 6.03
C GLY A 35 2.54 9.67 6.64
N ASN A 36 2.05 8.58 6.04
CA ASN A 36 2.19 7.21 6.55
C ASN A 36 3.33 6.42 5.87
N GLU A 37 4.23 7.11 5.17
CA GLU A 37 5.35 6.49 4.46
C GLU A 37 6.26 5.67 5.39
N ALA A 38 6.64 6.23 6.54
CA ALA A 38 7.52 5.55 7.49
C ALA A 38 6.91 4.25 8.02
N GLU A 39 5.60 4.27 8.29
CA GLU A 39 4.85 3.09 8.75
C GLU A 39 4.81 2.03 7.65
N MET A 40 4.43 2.41 6.42
CA MET A 40 4.44 1.51 5.25
C MET A 40 5.82 0.87 5.05
N LEU A 41 6.89 1.67 5.07
CA LEU A 41 8.25 1.15 4.92
C LEU A 41 8.68 0.25 6.07
N SER A 42 8.12 0.39 7.27
CA SER A 42 8.43 -0.52 8.38
C SER A 42 7.98 -1.96 8.08
N TYR A 43 6.81 -2.13 7.46
CA TYR A 43 6.31 -3.43 7.00
C TYR A 43 7.08 -3.92 5.77
N MET A 44 7.29 -3.05 4.79
CA MET A 44 7.88 -3.43 3.51
C MET A 44 9.38 -3.76 3.60
N ARG A 45 10.07 -3.27 4.64
CA ARG A 45 11.45 -3.68 4.95
C ARG A 45 11.60 -5.18 5.21
N VAL A 46 10.58 -5.84 5.75
CA VAL A 46 10.58 -7.30 5.95
C VAL A 46 10.68 -8.03 4.60
N LEU A 47 10.18 -7.41 3.54
CA LEU A 47 10.22 -7.91 2.17
C LEU A 47 11.45 -7.42 1.38
N GLY A 48 12.35 -6.67 2.02
CA GLY A 48 13.58 -6.16 1.40
C GLY A 48 13.42 -4.84 0.65
N PHE A 49 12.31 -4.12 0.84
CA PHE A 49 12.10 -2.79 0.26
C PHE A 49 12.43 -1.68 1.26
N PHE A 50 13.19 -0.70 0.83
CA PHE A 50 13.70 0.41 1.64
C PHE A 50 13.19 1.77 1.17
N SER A 51 12.60 1.88 -0.02
CA SER A 51 11.87 3.07 -0.49
C SER A 51 10.55 2.73 -1.19
N ILE A 52 9.67 3.72 -1.28
CA ILE A 52 8.42 3.60 -2.04
C ILE A 52 8.70 3.44 -3.53
N GLU A 53 9.71 4.14 -4.08
CA GLU A 53 10.09 3.95 -5.48
C GLU A 53 10.52 2.52 -5.80
N GLU A 54 11.23 1.84 -4.90
CA GLU A 54 11.62 0.43 -5.11
C GLU A 54 10.39 -0.48 -5.23
N ILE A 55 9.35 -0.22 -4.41
CA ILE A 55 8.10 -0.97 -4.47
C ILE A 55 7.39 -0.70 -5.80
N VAL A 56 7.27 0.56 -6.21
CA VAL A 56 6.66 0.94 -7.51
C VAL A 56 7.42 0.33 -8.69
N GLN A 57 8.75 0.38 -8.67
CA GLN A 57 9.59 -0.24 -9.71
C GLN A 57 9.38 -1.76 -9.77
N HIS A 58 9.20 -2.42 -8.64
CA HIS A 58 8.93 -3.86 -8.63
C HIS A 58 7.54 -4.19 -9.18
N LEU A 59 6.53 -3.39 -8.83
CA LEU A 59 5.16 -3.56 -9.31
C LEU A 59 5.03 -3.34 -10.82
N THR A 60 5.78 -2.40 -11.39
CA THR A 60 5.78 -2.09 -12.83
C THR A 60 6.51 -3.13 -13.68
N GLN A 61 7.35 -3.98 -13.10
CA GLN A 61 8.04 -5.06 -13.81
C GLN A 61 7.17 -6.31 -14.04
N GLU A 62 5.85 -6.23 -13.80
CA GLU A 62 4.83 -7.28 -14.03
C GLU A 62 5.11 -8.66 -13.42
N LYS A 63 6.11 -8.78 -12.53
CA LYS A 63 6.26 -9.97 -11.70
C LYS A 63 5.21 -9.88 -10.61
N LYS A 64 4.02 -10.46 -10.85
CA LYS A 64 3.03 -10.74 -9.80
C LYS A 64 3.76 -11.44 -8.66
N ASN A 65 4.08 -10.69 -7.62
CA ASN A 65 4.77 -11.18 -6.44
C ASN A 65 3.75 -11.14 -5.32
N GLU A 66 3.14 -12.30 -5.04
CA GLU A 66 2.14 -12.46 -3.98
C GLU A 66 2.64 -11.91 -2.62
N GLY A 67 3.96 -11.94 -2.38
CA GLY A 67 4.57 -11.38 -1.18
C GLY A 67 4.38 -9.86 -1.06
N ILE A 68 4.43 -9.12 -2.17
CA ILE A 68 4.24 -7.67 -2.18
C ILE A 68 2.79 -7.31 -1.96
N SER A 69 1.87 -7.92 -2.70
CA SER A 69 0.42 -7.67 -2.50
C SER A 69 0.00 -7.97 -1.07
N THR A 70 0.52 -9.06 -0.48
CA THR A 70 0.31 -9.39 0.94
C THR A 70 0.88 -8.33 1.87
N GLY A 71 2.11 -7.85 1.61
CA GLY A 71 2.73 -6.77 2.38
C GLY A 71 1.93 -5.47 2.33
N LEU A 72 1.47 -5.07 1.14
CA LEU A 72 0.63 -3.89 0.93
C LEU A 72 -0.72 -4.04 1.63
N ALA A 73 -1.34 -5.22 1.61
CA ALA A 73 -2.59 -5.48 2.32
C ALA A 73 -2.42 -5.34 3.84
N ILE A 74 -1.34 -5.89 4.41
CA ILE A 74 -1.07 -5.81 5.85
C ILE A 74 -0.79 -4.36 6.26
N ALA A 75 0.16 -3.71 5.59
CA ALA A 75 0.56 -2.34 5.89
C ALA A 75 -0.61 -1.35 5.70
N GLY A 76 -1.36 -1.50 4.61
CA GLY A 76 -2.56 -0.72 4.33
C GLY A 76 -3.62 -0.86 5.40
N GLY A 77 -3.88 -2.09 5.84
CA GLY A 77 -4.86 -2.37 6.88
C GLY A 77 -4.47 -1.75 8.22
N ALA A 78 -3.19 -1.82 8.60
CA ALA A 78 -2.68 -1.20 9.82
C ALA A 78 -2.85 0.34 9.79
N ILE A 79 -2.54 0.98 8.66
CA ILE A 79 -2.68 2.43 8.48
C ILE A 79 -4.14 2.86 8.52
N LEU A 80 -5.04 2.12 7.86
CA LEU A 80 -6.48 2.38 7.90
C LEU A 80 -7.05 2.23 9.31
N LEU A 81 -6.67 1.19 10.05
CA LEU A 81 -7.05 1.00 11.45
C LEU A 81 -6.57 2.16 12.33
N ALA A 82 -5.31 2.59 12.19
CA ALA A 82 -4.77 3.72 12.93
C ALA A 82 -5.55 5.02 12.64
N ALA A 83 -5.92 5.26 11.37
CA ALA A 83 -6.71 6.41 10.98
C ALA A 83 -8.14 6.39 11.56
N LEU A 84 -8.77 5.21 11.66
CA LEU A 84 -10.07 5.05 12.31
C LEU A 84 -10.01 5.32 13.82
N LEU A 85 -8.95 4.85 14.48
CA LEU A 85 -8.76 5.03 15.93
C LEU A 85 -8.31 6.45 16.33
N SER A 86 -7.80 7.22 15.36
CA SER A 86 -7.37 8.61 15.58
C SER A 86 -8.48 9.64 15.36
N LYS A 87 -9.71 9.20 15.06
CA LYS A 87 -10.92 10.03 15.00
C LYS A 87 -11.62 10.08 16.35
#